data_AF-A0A3C1DSH3-F1
#
_entry.id   AF-A0A3C1DSH3-F1
#
_cell.length_a   1.000
_cell.length_b   1.000
_cell.length_c   1.000
_cell.angle_alpha   90.00
_cell.angle_beta   90.00
_cell.angle_gamma   90.00
#
_symmetry.space_group_name_H-M   'P 1'
#
loop_
_entity.id
_entity.type
_entity.pdbx_description
1 polymer ?
#
loop_
_entity_poly.entity_id
_entity_poly.type
_entity_poly.pdbx_seq_one_letter_code
_entity_poly.pdbx_strand_id
1 'polypeptide(L)'
;MDEFPELVQAKRADVGRNRERQRRRRLRALAWALAIPAAFLWFRLGIGDPFDVFNLPKVDPLVVMPLLFFVMLGIALFAGTIGAGRSPHVVYRPEQIETRLDDVIGIDPIKEDVVRSLNLFLAHKTFSEEMGGTPRRGLLFEGAPGTGKTHLAKAMAAEAGVPFLFVSATAFQSMYYGATARKIRSYFRKLRKVARQEGGA
;
A
#
# COMPACT_ATOMS: atom_id res chain seq x y z
N MET A 1 -16.02 -23.63 23.00
CA MET A 1 -16.35 -22.53 22.06
C MET A 1 -15.07 -21.72 21.84
N ASP A 2 -13.95 -22.42 21.58
CA ASP A 2 -12.58 -21.93 21.87
C ASP A 2 -11.56 -22.25 20.76
N GLU A 3 -12.00 -22.66 19.57
CA GLU A 3 -11.11 -22.90 18.42
C GLU A 3 -10.72 -21.61 17.66
N PHE A 4 -11.38 -20.49 17.99
CA PHE A 4 -11.19 -19.19 17.35
C PHE A 4 -9.82 -18.51 17.55
N PRO A 5 -9.12 -18.65 18.70
CA PRO A 5 -7.89 -17.92 18.96
C PRO A 5 -6.69 -18.40 18.13
N GLU A 6 -6.58 -19.70 17.86
CA GLU A 6 -5.29 -20.29 17.49
C GLU A 6 -4.89 -19.97 16.04
N LEU A 7 -5.81 -20.14 15.08
CA LEU A 7 -5.55 -19.86 13.66
C LEU A 7 -5.33 -18.36 13.39
N VAL A 8 -6.12 -17.50 14.04
CA VAL A 8 -5.99 -16.03 13.92
C VAL A 8 -4.66 -15.57 14.52
N GLN A 9 -4.30 -16.06 15.71
CA GLN A 9 -3.03 -15.70 16.34
C GLN A 9 -1.82 -16.26 15.57
N ALA A 10 -1.87 -17.50 15.10
CA ALA A 10 -0.80 -18.12 14.33
C ALA A 10 -0.55 -17.37 13.01
N LYS A 11 -1.61 -16.98 12.29
CA LYS A 11 -1.46 -16.24 11.02
C LYS A 11 -1.10 -14.76 11.24
N ARG A 12 -1.57 -14.11 12.31
CA ARG A 12 -1.07 -12.79 12.72
C ARG A 12 0.45 -12.82 12.93
N ALA A 13 0.95 -13.85 13.60
CA ALA A 13 2.39 -14.03 13.81
C ALA A 13 3.15 -14.22 12.49
N ASP A 14 2.59 -14.97 11.53
CA ASP A 14 3.21 -15.18 10.21
C ASP A 14 3.19 -13.92 9.32
N VAL A 15 2.07 -13.18 9.31
CA VAL A 15 1.98 -11.88 8.61
C VAL A 15 2.99 -10.89 9.20
N GLY A 16 3.14 -10.86 10.53
CA GLY A 16 4.18 -10.07 11.21
C GLY A 16 5.61 -10.47 10.82
N ARG A 17 5.92 -11.78 10.77
CA ARG A 17 7.26 -12.29 10.39
C ARG A 17 7.62 -11.98 8.94
N ASN A 18 6.67 -12.10 8.02
CA ASN A 18 6.89 -11.76 6.61
C ASN A 18 7.14 -10.25 6.42
N ARG A 19 6.48 -9.39 7.21
CA ARG A 19 6.73 -7.94 7.23
C ARG A 19 8.14 -7.60 7.69
N GLU A 20 8.60 -8.20 8.79
CA GLU A 20 9.93 -7.94 9.35
C GLU A 20 11.04 -8.26 8.32
N ARG A 21 10.94 -9.41 7.63
CA ARG A 21 11.89 -9.82 6.59
C ARG A 21 11.98 -8.80 5.45
N GLN A 22 10.84 -8.27 5.02
CA GLN A 22 10.79 -7.29 3.93
C GLN A 22 11.33 -5.91 4.35
N ARG A 23 11.03 -5.47 5.57
CA ARG A 23 11.57 -4.22 6.13
C ARG A 23 13.09 -4.26 6.18
N ARG A 24 13.68 -5.36 6.67
CA ARG A 24 15.13 -5.55 6.73
C ARG A 24 15.77 -5.56 5.33
N ARG A 25 15.14 -6.16 4.32
CA ARG A 25 15.65 -6.13 2.93
C ARG A 25 15.65 -4.71 2.35
N ARG A 26 14.59 -3.92 2.55
CA ARG A 26 14.53 -2.53 2.08
C ARG A 26 15.59 -1.66 2.77
N LEU A 27 15.75 -1.82 4.08
CA LEU A 27 16.77 -1.10 4.85
C LEU A 27 18.18 -1.46 4.36
N ARG A 28 18.47 -2.75 4.11
CA ARG A 28 19.74 -3.18 3.53
C ARG A 28 19.95 -2.66 2.11
N ALA A 29 18.91 -2.67 1.27
CA ALA A 29 18.99 -2.14 -0.09
C ALA A 29 19.25 -0.63 -0.10
N LEU A 30 18.59 0.14 0.77
CA LEU A 30 18.85 1.57 0.94
C LEU A 30 20.26 1.82 1.51
N ALA A 31 20.69 1.02 2.47
CA ALA A 31 22.04 1.10 3.02
C ALA A 31 23.09 0.88 1.91
N TRP A 32 22.92 -0.13 1.05
CA TRP A 32 23.80 -0.33 -0.10
C TRP A 32 23.70 0.79 -1.14
N ALA A 33 22.49 1.27 -1.44
CA ALA A 33 22.28 2.36 -2.39
C ALA A 33 22.92 3.68 -1.95
N LEU A 34 23.05 3.91 -0.64
CA LEU A 34 23.72 5.08 -0.09
C LEU A 34 25.23 4.83 0.13
N ALA A 35 25.61 3.63 0.57
CA ALA A 35 26.98 3.26 0.88
C ALA A 35 27.85 3.14 -0.38
N ILE A 36 27.31 2.68 -1.52
CA ILE A 36 28.09 2.57 -2.77
C ILE A 36 28.53 3.95 -3.29
N PRO A 37 27.64 4.95 -3.45
CA PRO A 37 28.05 6.31 -3.79
C PRO A 37 28.94 6.95 -2.74
N ALA A 38 28.66 6.74 -1.44
CA ALA A 38 29.46 7.31 -0.37
C ALA A 38 30.89 6.75 -0.35
N ALA A 39 31.05 5.43 -0.52
CA ALA A 39 32.36 4.79 -0.59
C ALA A 39 33.13 5.20 -1.87
N PHE A 40 32.42 5.35 -3.00
CA PHE A 40 33.01 5.86 -4.23
C PHE A 40 33.48 7.31 -4.10
N LEU A 41 32.67 8.19 -3.50
CA LEU A 41 33.04 9.57 -3.22
C LEU A 41 34.21 9.66 -2.23
N TRP A 42 34.23 8.81 -1.19
CA TRP A 42 35.28 8.80 -0.18
C TRP A 42 36.62 8.29 -0.75
N PHE A 43 36.58 7.20 -1.51
CA PHE A 43 37.74 6.67 -2.24
C PHE A 43 38.31 7.72 -3.21
N ARG A 44 37.43 8.46 -3.89
CA ARG A 44 37.86 9.49 -4.83
C ARG A 44 38.36 10.77 -4.18
N LEU A 45 37.78 11.19 -3.05
CA LEU A 45 38.27 12.33 -2.26
C LEU A 45 39.71 12.09 -1.75
N GLY A 46 40.04 10.83 -1.41
CA GLY A 46 41.40 10.43 -1.02
C GLY A 46 42.43 10.44 -2.15
N ILE A 47 42.01 10.45 -3.42
CA ILE A 47 42.88 10.52 -4.60
C ILE A 47 43.11 11.99 -5.04
N GLY A 48 42.46 12.96 -4.38
CA GLY A 48 42.70 14.39 -4.60
C GLY A 48 42.10 14.95 -5.89
N ASP A 49 41.16 14.22 -6.52
CA ASP A 49 40.48 14.64 -7.75
C ASP A 49 39.00 14.95 -7.45
N PRO A 50 38.71 16.13 -6.86
CA PRO A 50 37.35 16.54 -6.55
C PRO A 50 36.59 16.68 -7.87
N PHE A 51 35.45 16.01 -7.95
CA PHE A 51 34.54 16.09 -9.08
C PHE A 51 34.31 17.56 -9.49
N ASP A 52 34.76 17.95 -10.68
CA ASP A 52 34.27 19.13 -11.40
C ASP A 52 32.85 18.83 -11.91
N VAL A 53 31.88 18.59 -11.01
CA VAL A 53 30.46 18.36 -11.37
C VAL A 53 29.90 19.58 -12.11
N PHE A 54 30.50 20.74 -11.89
CA PHE A 54 30.10 22.04 -12.40
C PHE A 54 31.01 22.56 -13.51
N ASN A 55 31.63 21.69 -14.30
CA ASN A 55 32.14 22.10 -15.62
C ASN A 55 30.94 22.27 -16.58
N LEU A 56 30.05 23.21 -16.23
CA LEU A 56 29.03 23.70 -17.13
C LEU A 56 29.79 24.22 -18.36
N PRO A 57 29.40 23.82 -19.58
CA PRO A 57 29.92 24.51 -20.76
C PRO A 57 29.77 26.01 -20.52
N LYS A 58 30.78 26.80 -20.89
CA LYS A 58 30.72 28.27 -20.79
C LYS A 58 29.68 28.78 -21.78
N VAL A 59 28.41 28.55 -21.50
CA VAL A 59 27.26 29.11 -22.20
C VAL A 59 26.94 30.45 -21.58
N ASP A 60 26.69 31.44 -22.43
CA ASP A 60 26.40 32.80 -21.99
C ASP A 60 25.25 32.81 -20.97
N PRO A 61 25.42 33.43 -19.78
CA PRO A 61 24.38 33.49 -18.76
C PRO A 61 23.04 34.04 -19.27
N LEU A 62 23.08 34.87 -20.31
CA LEU A 62 21.91 35.45 -20.98
C LEU A 62 21.02 34.40 -21.68
N VAL A 63 21.61 33.30 -22.18
CA VAL A 63 20.87 32.21 -22.87
C VAL A 63 20.46 31.11 -21.89
N VAL A 64 21.27 30.89 -20.85
CA VAL A 64 21.02 29.87 -19.83
C VAL A 64 19.75 30.18 -19.03
N MET A 65 19.54 31.44 -18.65
CA MET A 65 18.40 31.82 -17.81
C MET A 65 17.04 31.62 -18.50
N PRO A 66 16.82 32.07 -19.75
CA PRO A 66 15.59 31.77 -20.50
C PRO A 66 15.41 30.27 -20.75
N LEU A 67 16.47 29.54 -21.10
CA LEU A 67 16.39 28.10 -21.34
C LEU A 67 15.95 27.36 -20.07
N LEU A 68 16.55 27.67 -18.92
CA LEU A 68 16.14 27.12 -17.62
C LEU A 68 14.70 27.46 -17.28
N PHE A 69 14.27 28.69 -17.55
CA PHE A 69 12.89 29.11 -17.33
C PHE A 69 11.90 28.29 -18.16
N PHE A 70 12.15 28.10 -19.47
CA PHE A 70 11.29 27.30 -20.33
C PHE A 70 11.31 25.80 -19.99
N VAL A 71 12.47 25.26 -19.60
CA VAL A 71 12.58 23.87 -19.13
C VAL A 71 11.81 23.69 -17.82
N MET A 72 11.96 24.61 -16.87
CA MET A 72 11.24 24.58 -15.59
C MET A 72 9.73 24.76 -15.80
N LEU A 73 9.31 25.66 -16.68
CA LEU A 73 7.90 25.86 -17.06
C LEU A 73 7.31 24.61 -17.72
N GLY A 74 8.05 23.98 -18.63
CA GLY A 74 7.66 22.71 -19.23
C GLY A 74 7.48 21.63 -18.17
N ILE A 75 8.45 21.47 -17.26
CA ILE A 75 8.35 20.51 -16.15
C ILE A 75 7.13 20.83 -15.27
N ALA A 76 6.89 22.09 -14.92
CA ALA A 76 5.75 22.50 -14.07
C ALA A 76 4.40 22.19 -14.73
N LEU A 77 4.25 22.45 -16.03
CA LEU A 77 3.03 22.16 -16.79
C LEU A 77 2.79 20.64 -16.91
N PHE A 78 3.84 19.87 -17.21
CA PHE A 78 3.72 18.42 -17.35
C PHE A 78 3.58 17.70 -16.00
N ALA A 79 4.17 18.23 -14.92
CA ALA A 79 4.09 17.64 -13.59
C ALA A 79 2.64 17.52 -13.07
N GLY A 80 1.79 18.52 -13.35
CA GLY A 80 0.37 18.50 -12.99
C GLY A 80 -0.40 17.34 -13.63
N THR A 81 -0.05 16.97 -14.87
CA THR A 81 -0.72 15.90 -15.61
C THR A 81 -0.34 14.50 -15.13
N ILE A 82 0.90 14.32 -14.66
CA ILE A 82 1.40 13.05 -14.10
C ILE A 82 0.70 12.71 -12.78
N GLY A 83 0.30 13.72 -12.01
CA GLY A 83 -0.42 13.54 -10.74
C GLY A 83 -1.84 12.96 -10.87
N ALA A 84 -2.50 13.19 -12.02
CA ALA A 84 -3.92 12.86 -12.23
C ALA A 84 -4.23 11.34 -12.29
N GLY A 85 -3.20 10.48 -12.34
CA GLY A 85 -3.34 9.01 -12.40
C GLY A 85 -3.14 8.27 -11.08
N ARG A 86 -2.84 8.97 -9.97
CA ARG A 86 -2.60 8.32 -8.67
C ARG A 86 -3.90 7.71 -8.13
N SER A 87 -3.78 6.51 -7.58
CA SER A 87 -4.89 5.78 -6.95
C SER A 87 -5.35 6.51 -5.69
N PRO A 88 -6.64 6.92 -5.58
CA PRO A 88 -7.14 7.78 -4.50
C PRO A 88 -7.49 7.00 -3.23
N HIS A 89 -6.57 6.17 -2.76
CA HIS A 89 -6.79 5.28 -1.62
C HIS A 89 -5.99 5.73 -0.42
N VAL A 90 -6.59 5.55 0.75
CA VAL A 90 -5.92 5.66 2.04
C VAL A 90 -5.60 4.25 2.52
N VAL A 91 -4.33 4.01 2.87
CA VAL A 91 -3.89 2.72 3.43
C VAL A 91 -3.81 2.89 4.94
N TYR A 92 -4.67 2.17 5.66
CA TYR A 92 -4.55 2.01 7.10
C TYR A 92 -3.79 0.73 7.38
N ARG A 93 -2.66 0.84 8.08
CA ARG A 93 -1.95 -0.35 8.56
C ARG A 93 -2.66 -0.92 9.78
N PRO A 94 -2.55 -2.23 10.07
CA PRO A 94 -3.19 -2.82 11.24
C PRO A 94 -2.85 -2.12 12.55
N GLU A 95 -1.62 -1.62 12.69
CA GLU A 95 -1.16 -0.93 13.90
C GLU A 95 -1.81 0.45 14.08
N GLN A 96 -2.45 0.98 13.03
CA GLN A 96 -3.17 2.26 13.02
C GLN A 96 -4.69 2.08 13.13
N ILE A 97 -5.16 0.83 13.16
CA ILE A 97 -6.58 0.52 13.30
C ILE A 97 -6.84 0.24 14.77
N GLU A 98 -7.50 1.19 15.45
CA GLU A 98 -7.81 1.09 16.87
C GLU A 98 -8.97 0.13 17.16
N THR A 99 -9.87 -0.07 16.19
CA THR A 99 -11.09 -0.87 16.34
C THR A 99 -10.81 -2.36 16.18
N ARG A 100 -11.23 -3.16 17.16
CA ARG A 100 -11.23 -4.63 17.14
C ARG A 100 -12.64 -5.20 16.95
N LEU A 101 -12.73 -6.50 16.69
CA LEU A 101 -14.02 -7.17 16.54
C LEU A 101 -14.81 -7.19 17.86
N ASP A 102 -14.09 -7.26 18.98
CA ASP A 102 -14.66 -7.21 20.34
C ASP A 102 -15.32 -5.84 20.64
N ASP A 103 -14.86 -4.76 19.99
CA ASP A 103 -15.41 -3.41 20.15
C ASP A 103 -16.74 -3.24 19.40
N VAL A 104 -17.11 -4.20 18.54
CA VAL A 104 -18.39 -4.17 17.81
C VAL A 104 -19.47 -4.74 18.72
N ILE A 105 -20.42 -3.92 19.17
CA ILE A 105 -21.50 -4.35 20.07
C ILE A 105 -22.73 -4.79 19.27
N GLY A 106 -23.34 -5.91 19.65
CA GLY A 106 -24.53 -6.48 19.00
C GLY A 106 -24.22 -7.21 17.68
N ILE A 107 -25.24 -7.44 16.85
CA ILE A 107 -25.16 -8.07 15.51
C ILE A 107 -24.45 -9.43 15.47
N ASP A 108 -24.68 -10.27 16.49
CA ASP A 108 -23.98 -11.55 16.66
C ASP A 108 -24.07 -12.49 15.45
N PRO A 109 -25.22 -12.63 14.74
CA PRO A 109 -25.27 -13.44 13.52
C PRO A 109 -24.32 -12.94 12.43
N ILE A 110 -24.19 -11.62 12.29
CA ILE A 110 -23.31 -10.99 11.29
C ILE A 110 -21.84 -11.15 11.69
N LYS A 111 -21.54 -11.05 12.98
CA LYS A 111 -20.20 -11.31 13.49
C LYS A 111 -19.76 -12.73 13.16
N GLU A 112 -20.63 -13.72 13.38
CA GLU A 112 -20.32 -15.13 13.10
C GLU A 112 -20.02 -15.38 11.63
N ASP A 113 -20.78 -14.77 10.70
CA ASP A 113 -20.53 -14.86 9.26
C ASP A 113 -19.22 -14.17 8.85
N VAL A 114 -18.91 -13.02 9.45
CA VAL A 114 -17.65 -12.29 9.27
C VAL A 114 -16.47 -13.13 9.75
N VAL A 115 -16.60 -13.72 10.93
CA VAL A 115 -15.69 -14.65 11.57
C VAL A 115 -15.40 -15.84 10.66
N ARG A 116 -16.44 -16.49 10.14
CA ARG A 116 -16.31 -17.61 9.21
C ARG A 116 -15.57 -17.21 7.93
N SER A 117 -15.90 -16.03 7.40
CA SER A 117 -15.26 -15.49 6.20
C SER A 117 -13.78 -15.15 6.44
N LEU A 118 -13.45 -14.62 7.61
CA LEU A 118 -12.07 -14.38 8.03
C LEU A 118 -11.29 -15.68 8.14
N ASN A 119 -11.86 -16.71 8.78
CA ASN A 119 -11.21 -18.02 8.90
C ASN A 119 -10.92 -18.63 7.53
N LEU A 120 -11.86 -18.55 6.59
CA LEU A 120 -11.64 -19.03 5.22
C LEU A 120 -10.53 -18.24 4.50
N PHE A 121 -10.47 -16.92 4.69
CA PHE A 121 -9.41 -16.08 4.15
C PHE A 121 -8.04 -16.41 4.79
N LEU A 122 -8.02 -16.68 6.08
CA LEU A 122 -6.81 -17.04 6.81
C LEU A 122 -6.33 -18.45 6.42
N ALA A 123 -7.24 -19.40 6.23
CA ALA A 123 -6.96 -20.76 5.80
C ALA A 123 -6.85 -20.93 4.27
N HIS A 124 -6.79 -19.85 3.49
CA HIS A 124 -6.84 -19.88 2.02
C HIS A 124 -5.92 -20.93 1.36
N LYS A 125 -4.66 -21.06 1.82
CA LYS A 125 -3.71 -22.04 1.25
C LYS A 125 -4.18 -23.48 1.49
N THR A 126 -4.41 -23.83 2.75
CA THR A 126 -4.93 -25.14 3.15
C THR A 126 -6.25 -25.46 2.46
N PHE A 127 -7.18 -24.50 2.41
CA PHE A 127 -8.48 -24.68 1.75
C PHE A 127 -8.36 -24.91 0.24
N SER A 128 -7.46 -24.18 -0.44
CA SER A 128 -7.24 -24.33 -1.88
C SER A 128 -6.50 -25.62 -2.24
N GLU A 129 -5.57 -26.07 -1.39
CA GLU A 129 -4.72 -27.24 -1.63
C GLU A 129 -5.43 -28.55 -1.27
N GLU A 130 -6.19 -28.58 -0.16
CA GLU A 130 -6.79 -29.81 0.38
C GLU A 130 -8.26 -29.98 0.00
N MET A 131 -9.04 -28.90 -0.08
CA MET A 131 -10.50 -28.98 -0.26
C MET A 131 -10.98 -28.57 -1.67
N GLY A 132 -10.08 -28.16 -2.56
CA GLY A 132 -10.38 -27.84 -3.97
C GLY A 132 -11.39 -26.70 -4.20
N GLY A 133 -11.75 -25.96 -3.17
CA GLY A 133 -12.75 -24.88 -3.24
C GLY A 133 -12.15 -23.52 -3.56
N THR A 134 -12.95 -22.62 -4.16
CA THR A 134 -12.57 -21.21 -4.31
C THR A 134 -13.03 -20.43 -3.07
N PRO A 135 -12.15 -19.66 -2.41
CA PRO A 135 -12.56 -18.80 -1.29
C PRO A 135 -13.59 -17.75 -1.74
N ARG A 136 -14.42 -17.26 -0.79
CA ARG A 136 -15.35 -16.16 -1.05
C ARG A 136 -14.60 -14.94 -1.59
N ARG A 137 -15.10 -14.35 -2.68
CA ARG A 137 -14.42 -13.26 -3.40
C ARG A 137 -14.68 -11.86 -2.82
N GLY A 138 -15.69 -11.68 -1.97
CA GLY A 138 -16.04 -10.40 -1.38
C GLY A 138 -17.19 -10.49 -0.37
N LEU A 139 -17.30 -9.46 0.46
CA LEU A 139 -18.40 -9.25 1.41
C LEU A 139 -19.06 -7.92 1.07
N LEU A 140 -20.39 -7.89 1.10
CA LEU A 140 -21.20 -6.68 0.94
C LEU A 140 -21.96 -6.45 2.24
N PHE A 141 -21.74 -5.29 2.85
CA PHE A 141 -22.50 -4.85 4.02
C PHE A 141 -23.59 -3.89 3.57
N GLU A 142 -24.85 -4.27 3.78
CA GLU A 142 -26.03 -3.46 3.44
C GLU A 142 -26.78 -3.03 4.72
N GLY A 143 -27.59 -1.96 4.61
CA GLY A 143 -28.49 -1.50 5.66
C GLY A 143 -28.44 0.01 5.85
N ALA A 144 -29.18 0.51 6.83
CA ALA A 144 -29.25 1.94 7.16
C ALA A 144 -27.86 2.57 7.43
N PRO A 145 -27.67 3.87 7.16
CA PRO A 145 -26.45 4.57 7.56
C PRO A 145 -26.27 4.52 9.09
N GLY A 146 -25.02 4.51 9.56
CA GLY A 146 -24.71 4.52 11.00
C GLY A 146 -24.68 3.14 11.69
N THR A 147 -25.03 2.03 11.03
CA THR A 147 -25.03 0.69 11.66
C THR A 147 -23.64 0.03 11.77
N GLY A 148 -22.56 0.79 11.79
CA GLY A 148 -21.21 0.25 12.02
C GLY A 148 -20.57 -0.54 10.86
N LYS A 149 -21.09 -0.52 9.63
CA LYS A 149 -20.53 -1.26 8.47
C LYS A 149 -19.03 -1.00 8.25
N THR A 150 -18.62 0.28 8.27
CA THR A 150 -17.21 0.66 8.12
C THR A 150 -16.38 0.30 9.35
N HIS A 151 -16.96 0.33 10.54
CA HIS A 151 -16.29 -0.10 11.78
C HIS A 151 -16.00 -1.60 11.74
N LEU A 152 -16.98 -2.42 11.36
CA LEU A 152 -16.83 -3.87 11.22
C LEU A 152 -15.75 -4.22 10.17
N ALA A 153 -15.74 -3.54 9.02
CA ALA A 153 -14.72 -3.77 8.01
C ALA A 153 -13.29 -3.42 8.47
N LYS A 154 -13.13 -2.37 9.29
CA LYS A 154 -11.83 -2.02 9.90
C LYS A 154 -11.41 -3.05 10.94
N ALA A 155 -12.33 -3.46 11.82
CA ALA A 155 -12.13 -4.50 12.81
C ALA A 155 -11.68 -5.82 12.17
N MET A 156 -12.32 -6.24 11.08
CA MET A 156 -11.91 -7.42 10.30
C MET A 156 -10.46 -7.34 9.80
N ALA A 157 -10.04 -6.19 9.29
CA ALA A 157 -8.68 -6.02 8.79
C ALA A 157 -7.64 -6.02 9.92
N ALA A 158 -7.97 -5.42 11.06
CA ALA A 158 -7.16 -5.50 12.28
C ALA A 158 -7.05 -6.95 12.77
N GLU A 159 -8.17 -7.69 12.77
CA GLU A 159 -8.22 -9.09 13.18
C GLU A 159 -7.37 -10.01 12.31
N ALA A 160 -7.48 -9.87 10.99
CA ALA A 160 -6.64 -10.59 10.03
C ALA A 160 -5.18 -10.11 10.03
N GLY A 161 -4.89 -8.98 10.69
CA GLY A 161 -3.57 -8.36 10.69
C GLY A 161 -3.13 -7.93 9.30
N VAL A 162 -4.03 -7.50 8.41
CA VAL A 162 -3.73 -7.07 7.02
C VAL A 162 -4.06 -5.59 6.79
N PRO A 163 -3.36 -4.89 5.89
CA PRO A 163 -3.63 -3.48 5.63
C PRO A 163 -5.04 -3.26 5.04
N PHE A 164 -5.74 -2.25 5.55
CA PHE A 164 -7.07 -1.85 5.09
C PHE A 164 -6.96 -0.72 4.07
N LEU A 165 -7.32 -1.00 2.81
CA LEU A 165 -7.35 -0.01 1.75
C LEU A 165 -8.75 0.58 1.64
N PHE A 166 -8.88 1.84 2.04
CA PHE A 166 -10.13 2.58 1.95
C PHE A 166 -10.14 3.51 0.74
N VAL A 167 -11.24 3.49 -0.01
CA VAL A 167 -11.50 4.44 -1.08
C VAL A 167 -12.99 4.77 -1.08
N SER A 168 -13.34 6.05 -1.15
CA SER A 168 -14.73 6.45 -1.33
C SER A 168 -15.15 6.23 -2.78
N ALA A 169 -16.42 5.87 -3.01
CA ALA A 169 -16.93 5.70 -4.37
C ALA A 169 -16.79 6.99 -5.20
N THR A 170 -17.01 8.15 -4.58
CA THR A 170 -16.87 9.48 -5.20
C THR A 170 -15.44 9.78 -5.66
N ALA A 171 -14.42 9.21 -5.02
CA ALA A 171 -13.03 9.46 -5.41
C ALA A 171 -12.67 8.92 -6.81
N PHE A 172 -13.45 7.95 -7.31
CA PHE A 172 -13.28 7.43 -8.66
C PHE A 172 -13.84 8.36 -9.73
N GLN A 173 -14.78 9.25 -9.39
CA GLN A 173 -15.37 10.18 -10.35
C GLN A 173 -14.31 11.15 -10.91
N SER A 174 -14.46 11.52 -12.18
CA SER A 174 -13.54 12.39 -12.90
C SER A 174 -14.28 13.07 -14.05
N MET A 175 -13.96 14.35 -14.29
CA MET A 175 -14.50 15.11 -15.43
C MET A 175 -13.87 14.69 -16.76
N TYR A 176 -12.65 14.14 -16.72
CA TYR A 176 -11.94 13.69 -17.91
C TYR A 176 -12.32 12.27 -18.33
N TYR A 177 -12.66 12.09 -19.61
CA TYR A 177 -13.01 10.79 -20.18
C TYR A 177 -11.87 9.77 -19.98
N GLY A 178 -12.24 8.53 -19.62
CA GLY A 178 -11.29 7.44 -19.40
C GLY A 178 -10.45 7.53 -18.11
N ALA A 179 -10.45 8.67 -17.41
CA ALA A 179 -9.69 8.85 -16.17
C ALA A 179 -10.25 8.01 -15.02
N THR A 180 -11.57 7.86 -14.91
CA THR A 180 -12.24 6.97 -13.94
C THR A 180 -11.74 5.52 -14.07
N ALA A 181 -11.77 4.97 -15.29
CA ALA A 181 -11.29 3.61 -15.55
C ALA A 181 -9.79 3.47 -15.24
N ARG A 182 -8.99 4.51 -15.52
CA ARG A 182 -7.56 4.55 -15.15
C ARG A 182 -7.37 4.53 -13.64
N LYS A 183 -8.14 5.31 -12.88
CA LYS A 183 -8.11 5.33 -11.40
C LYS A 183 -8.47 3.96 -10.82
N ILE A 184 -9.51 3.30 -11.32
CA ILE A 184 -9.93 1.96 -10.89
C ILE A 184 -8.80 0.94 -11.13
N ARG A 185 -8.23 0.90 -12.35
CA ARG A 185 -7.09 0.00 -12.65
C ARG A 185 -5.88 0.29 -11.77
N SER A 186 -5.58 1.56 -11.53
CA SER A 186 -4.48 2.00 -10.66
C SER A 186 -4.68 1.54 -9.22
N TYR A 187 -5.90 1.68 -8.70
CA TYR A 187 -6.31 1.22 -7.37
C TYR A 187 -6.11 -0.29 -7.22
N PHE A 188 -6.69 -1.11 -8.10
CA PHE A 188 -6.56 -2.57 -8.01
C PHE A 188 -5.12 -3.06 -8.22
N ARG A 189 -4.34 -2.38 -9.09
CA ARG A 189 -2.91 -2.68 -9.26
C ARG A 189 -2.13 -2.44 -7.95
N LYS A 190 -2.44 -1.36 -7.24
CA LYS A 190 -1.83 -1.03 -5.96
C LYS A 190 -2.29 -1.99 -4.86
N LEU A 191 -3.58 -2.33 -4.82
CA LEU A 191 -4.15 -3.32 -3.90
C LEU A 191 -3.44 -4.68 -4.04
N ARG A 192 -3.31 -5.20 -5.26
CA ARG A 192 -2.59 -6.45 -5.54
C ARG A 192 -1.11 -6.39 -5.15
N LYS A 193 -0.47 -5.23 -5.32
CA LYS A 193 0.92 -5.03 -4.86
C LYS A 193 1.03 -5.09 -3.33
N VAL A 194 0.10 -4.46 -2.61
CA VAL A 194 0.07 -4.49 -1.14
C VAL A 194 -0.24 -5.90 -0.63
N ALA A 195 -1.24 -6.58 -1.20
CA ALA A 195 -1.60 -7.94 -0.82
C ALA A 195 -0.40 -8.91 -0.92
N ARG A 196 0.36 -8.86 -2.02
CA ARG A 196 1.57 -9.69 -2.18
C ARG A 196 2.69 -9.34 -1.20
N GLN A 197 2.75 -8.10 -0.73
CA GLN A 197 3.82 -7.65 0.18
C GLN A 197 3.53 -7.95 1.64
N GLU A 198 2.26 -7.83 2.05
CA GLU A 198 1.84 -7.89 3.45
C GLU A 198 0.95 -9.11 3.78
N GLY A 199 0.80 -10.08 2.87
CA GLY A 199 0.19 -11.38 3.18
C GLY A 199 -1.33 -11.48 2.98
N GLY A 200 -1.88 -10.81 1.96
CA GLY A 200 -3.24 -11.08 1.49
C GLY A 200 -3.31 -12.38 0.68
N ALA A 201 -4.44 -13.08 0.76
CA ALA A 201 -4.75 -14.22 -0.12
C ALA A 201 -4.60 -13.86 -1.61
#